data_AF-A0A0K6G5C8-F1
#
_entry.id   AF-A0A0K6G5C8-F1
#
_cell.length_a   1.000
_cell.length_b   1.000
_cell.length_c   1.000
_cell.angle_alpha   90.00
_cell.angle_beta   90.00
_cell.angle_gamma   90.00
#
_symmetry.space_group_name_H-M   'P 1'
#
loop_
_entity.id
_entity.type
_entity.pdbx_description
1 polymer ?
#
loop_
_entity_poly.entity_id
_entity_poly.type
_entity_poly.pdbx_seq_one_letter_code
_entity_poly.pdbx_strand_id
1 'polypeptide(L)'
;MEDEMADIELLEQHLKKTSDISRQMTGILAKFDSRLVKLEKTIRPLHSATQSLTRLATNIDRTMESINYMASQKQDVVAEENLVLRGPKSGQLHLYVDALERLNANIAFQSGDPHAKETSRLVETGAKKLCQLYTKTVAEATARSAIDPTNYLQSLDNFPTIDETTMDKLVPVVDALRKSPTPATHPSHPGAAAIFAVIQEAQAGYADMRSQWCKKAVDGGIRRILAAADTGTDRIAVGREFGIWVDGLLAMADAEYKTLQLCALLPNRELIKETFEIITRPLVSVFSSSLSTLSSLVKKNLQNNIFMALAIYSSLSNSQERYTDLMLRRTGRKDNDLSTGIHSLKGVCIRSFPELLLEIKTPAMSPPTATPGRGEIGTGIADVTVMATNYLEQIPDVADAMSSMLITLGDGNWRMGEGTIPGAKPRVEESTDPEQVVLEHFTFDIISTLISTVNTTSRFLKRPALTSIFVLNNISFIRDRVLLAPRTNVDALLSAPTQDVLNSSYRSSKAAYFDTNFTTLLSCLTDDAKDKKAGIKDKFARFYEALEEIAERHRYARVLSDDDEGRDKLQEEVVRLVIPALQRFTQKHRDKELSKNPSKYIKLSPEEVERQLRGLYK
;
A
#
# COMPACT_ATOMS: atom_id res chain seq x y z
N MET A 1 -107.18 -32.48 -112.73
CA MET A 1 -105.96 -32.87 -113.48
C MET A 1 -105.17 -31.65 -113.95
N GLU A 2 -105.78 -30.58 -114.48
CA GLU A 2 -105.01 -29.38 -114.89
C GLU A 2 -104.58 -28.48 -113.69
N ASP A 3 -105.41 -28.29 -112.66
CA ASP A 3 -105.03 -27.49 -111.48
C ASP A 3 -103.90 -28.11 -110.64
N GLU A 4 -103.87 -29.44 -110.48
CA GLU A 4 -102.81 -30.13 -109.74
C GLU A 4 -101.45 -30.04 -110.45
N MET A 5 -101.45 -29.89 -111.77
CA MET A 5 -100.22 -29.79 -112.56
C MET A 5 -99.62 -28.38 -112.46
N ALA A 6 -100.46 -27.35 -112.39
CA ALA A 6 -100.04 -25.96 -112.16
C ALA A 6 -99.48 -25.76 -110.73
N ASP A 7 -100.09 -26.37 -109.72
CA ASP A 7 -99.58 -26.32 -108.34
C ASP A 7 -98.25 -27.07 -108.18
N ILE A 8 -98.06 -28.20 -108.87
CA ILE A 8 -96.78 -28.92 -108.90
C ILE A 8 -95.69 -28.09 -109.59
N GLU A 9 -96.01 -27.41 -110.70
CA GLU A 9 -95.07 -26.55 -111.42
C GLU A 9 -94.68 -25.31 -110.58
N LEU A 10 -95.64 -24.74 -109.82
CA LEU A 10 -95.40 -23.65 -108.88
C LEU A 10 -94.56 -24.11 -107.67
N LEU A 11 -94.83 -25.29 -107.12
CA LEU A 11 -94.03 -25.93 -106.07
C LEU A 11 -92.60 -26.24 -106.55
N GLU A 12 -92.42 -26.71 -107.79
CA GLU A 12 -91.09 -26.87 -108.39
C GLU A 12 -90.37 -25.52 -108.54
N GLN A 13 -91.08 -24.45 -108.92
CA GLN A 13 -90.53 -23.10 -108.97
C GLN A 13 -90.10 -22.60 -107.59
N HIS A 14 -90.91 -22.81 -106.56
CA HIS A 14 -90.59 -22.48 -105.17
C HIS A 14 -89.43 -23.31 -104.63
N LEU A 15 -89.36 -24.60 -104.99
CA LEU A 15 -88.28 -25.50 -104.60
C LEU A 15 -86.97 -25.11 -105.30
N LYS A 16 -87.03 -24.71 -106.57
CA LYS A 16 -85.88 -24.16 -107.32
C LYS A 16 -85.40 -22.85 -106.72
N LYS A 17 -86.30 -21.94 -106.36
CA LYS A 17 -85.96 -20.67 -105.69
C LYS A 17 -85.36 -20.90 -104.31
N THR A 18 -85.88 -21.86 -103.54
CA THR A 18 -85.34 -22.23 -102.22
C THR A 18 -83.97 -22.91 -102.35
N SER A 19 -83.79 -23.75 -103.36
CA SER A 19 -82.49 -24.36 -103.71
C SER A 19 -81.46 -23.30 -104.10
N ASP A 20 -81.84 -22.31 -104.90
CA ASP A 20 -80.96 -21.20 -105.29
C ASP A 20 -80.57 -20.32 -104.09
N ILE A 21 -81.50 -20.02 -103.19
CA ILE A 21 -81.22 -19.29 -101.94
C ILE A 21 -80.29 -20.11 -101.03
N SER A 22 -80.54 -21.42 -100.88
CA SER A 22 -79.69 -22.33 -100.10
C SER A 22 -78.27 -22.39 -100.69
N ARG A 23 -78.15 -22.43 -102.02
CA ARG A 23 -76.86 -22.38 -102.72
C ARG A 23 -76.15 -21.04 -102.53
N GLN A 24 -76.88 -19.92 -102.54
CA GLN A 24 -76.32 -18.60 -102.23
C GLN A 24 -75.86 -18.49 -100.77
N MET A 25 -76.65 -18.96 -99.81
CA MET A 25 -76.26 -19.02 -98.39
C MET A 25 -75.01 -19.89 -98.20
N THR A 26 -74.96 -21.06 -98.82
CA THR A 26 -73.78 -21.95 -98.78
C THR A 26 -72.56 -21.27 -99.38
N GLY A 27 -72.73 -20.52 -100.47
CA GLY A 27 -71.67 -19.73 -101.09
C GLY A 27 -71.18 -18.55 -100.23
N ILE A 28 -72.07 -17.88 -99.49
CA ILE A 28 -71.72 -16.82 -98.54
C ILE A 28 -70.96 -17.41 -97.35
N LEU A 29 -71.41 -18.53 -96.80
CA LEU A 29 -70.73 -19.23 -95.70
C LEU A 29 -69.34 -19.70 -96.12
N ALA A 30 -69.19 -20.29 -97.30
CA ALA A 30 -67.88 -20.67 -97.85
C ALA A 30 -66.93 -19.47 -98.02
N LYS A 31 -67.46 -18.29 -98.40
CA LYS A 31 -66.69 -17.05 -98.46
C LYS A 31 -66.29 -16.54 -97.07
N PHE A 32 -67.16 -16.66 -96.07
CA PHE A 32 -66.84 -16.29 -94.69
C PHE A 32 -65.78 -17.21 -94.10
N ASP A 33 -65.90 -18.53 -94.29
CA ASP A 33 -64.88 -19.51 -93.87
C ASP A 33 -63.54 -19.23 -94.53
N SER A 34 -63.53 -18.98 -95.84
CA SER A 34 -62.32 -18.60 -96.57
C SER A 34 -61.66 -17.35 -95.98
N ARG A 35 -62.46 -16.32 -95.63
CA ARG A 35 -61.96 -15.08 -95.03
C ARG A 35 -61.49 -15.30 -93.60
N LEU A 36 -62.19 -16.10 -92.80
CA LEU A 36 -61.80 -16.45 -91.43
C LEU A 36 -60.48 -17.22 -91.42
N VAL A 37 -60.31 -18.22 -92.29
CA VAL A 37 -59.05 -18.98 -92.41
C VAL A 37 -57.89 -18.06 -92.84
N LYS A 38 -58.12 -17.13 -93.78
CA LYS A 38 -57.10 -16.14 -94.17
C LYS A 38 -56.77 -15.17 -93.04
N LEU A 39 -57.78 -14.72 -92.30
CA LEU A 39 -57.61 -13.84 -91.15
C LEU A 39 -56.85 -14.55 -90.02
N GLU A 40 -57.19 -15.80 -89.70
CA GLU A 40 -56.48 -16.61 -88.72
C GLU A 40 -55.01 -16.81 -89.11
N LYS A 41 -54.74 -17.15 -90.38
CA LYS A 41 -53.37 -17.26 -90.91
C LYS A 41 -52.57 -15.97 -90.81
N THR A 42 -53.23 -14.81 -90.81
CA THR A 42 -52.58 -13.49 -90.72
C THR A 42 -52.44 -13.02 -89.27
N ILE A 43 -53.46 -13.21 -88.44
CA ILE A 43 -53.51 -12.74 -87.05
C ILE A 43 -52.70 -13.64 -86.12
N ARG A 44 -52.71 -14.96 -86.31
CA ARG A 44 -52.01 -15.90 -85.42
C ARG A 44 -50.50 -15.62 -85.32
N PRO A 45 -49.74 -15.40 -86.41
CA PRO A 45 -48.34 -15.02 -86.30
C PRO A 45 -48.16 -13.61 -85.70
N LEU A 46 -49.06 -12.67 -85.98
CA LEU A 46 -49.02 -11.32 -85.41
C LEU A 46 -49.22 -11.36 -83.89
N HIS A 47 -50.18 -12.14 -83.40
CA HIS A 47 -50.44 -12.32 -81.97
C HIS A 47 -49.27 -13.02 -81.28
N SER A 48 -48.68 -14.05 -81.91
CA SER A 48 -47.50 -14.74 -81.38
C SER A 48 -46.26 -13.83 -81.32
N ALA A 49 -46.03 -13.02 -82.37
CA ALA A 49 -44.97 -12.03 -82.38
C ALA A 49 -45.20 -10.94 -81.33
N THR A 50 -46.43 -10.45 -81.20
CA THR A 50 -46.82 -9.46 -80.18
C THR A 50 -46.60 -10.01 -78.77
N GLN A 51 -47.02 -11.25 -78.50
CA GLN A 51 -46.80 -11.89 -77.20
C GLN A 51 -45.30 -12.07 -76.89
N SER A 52 -44.50 -12.42 -77.91
CA SER A 52 -43.04 -12.54 -77.76
C SER A 52 -42.39 -11.18 -77.48
N LEU A 53 -42.83 -10.12 -78.17
CA LEU A 53 -42.39 -8.74 -77.93
C LEU A 53 -42.80 -8.24 -76.55
N THR A 54 -44.04 -8.50 -76.10
CA THR A 54 -44.47 -8.15 -74.74
C THR A 54 -43.62 -8.87 -73.71
N ARG A 55 -43.34 -10.17 -73.90
CA ARG A 55 -42.45 -10.93 -73.00
C ARG A 55 -41.04 -10.35 -73.00
N LEU A 56 -40.51 -9.96 -74.16
CA LEU A 56 -39.20 -9.32 -74.26
C LEU A 56 -39.18 -7.97 -73.53
N ALA A 57 -40.17 -7.11 -73.77
CA ALA A 57 -40.30 -5.81 -73.10
C ALA A 57 -40.37 -5.98 -71.57
N THR A 58 -41.22 -6.88 -71.07
CA THR A 58 -41.30 -7.18 -69.64
C THR A 58 -39.99 -7.72 -69.06
N ASN A 59 -39.26 -8.55 -69.81
CA ASN A 59 -37.95 -9.02 -69.38
C ASN A 59 -36.92 -7.89 -69.35
N ILE A 60 -36.94 -6.98 -70.34
CA ILE A 60 -36.06 -5.80 -70.38
C ILE A 60 -36.36 -4.88 -69.20
N ASP A 61 -37.63 -4.58 -68.93
CA ASP A 61 -38.05 -3.73 -67.82
C ASP A 61 -37.58 -4.31 -66.47
N ARG A 62 -37.79 -5.60 -66.24
CA ARG A 62 -37.28 -6.30 -65.03
C ARG A 62 -35.77 -6.27 -64.93
N THR A 63 -35.07 -6.39 -66.06
CA THR A 63 -33.60 -6.33 -66.09
C THR A 63 -33.12 -4.92 -65.78
N MET A 64 -33.77 -3.89 -66.33
CA MET A 64 -33.49 -2.48 -66.04
C MET A 64 -33.73 -2.15 -64.57
N GLU A 65 -34.83 -2.62 -63.98
CA GLU A 65 -35.12 -2.47 -62.55
C GLU A 65 -34.02 -3.13 -61.69
N SER A 66 -33.62 -4.35 -62.03
CA SER A 66 -32.53 -5.04 -61.33
C SER A 66 -31.19 -4.32 -61.45
N ILE A 67 -30.86 -3.77 -62.63
CA ILE A 67 -29.64 -2.97 -62.85
C ILE A 67 -29.68 -1.69 -62.03
N ASN A 68 -30.81 -0.98 -62.01
CA ASN A 68 -30.97 0.26 -61.24
C ASN A 68 -30.84 0.00 -59.74
N TYR A 69 -31.42 -1.09 -59.23
CA TYR A 69 -31.27 -1.52 -57.84
C TYR A 69 -29.81 -1.84 -57.48
N MET A 70 -29.08 -2.53 -58.35
CA MET A 70 -27.65 -2.79 -58.14
C MET A 70 -26.82 -1.51 -58.20
N ALA A 71 -27.16 -0.57 -59.08
CA ALA A 71 -26.45 0.71 -59.21
C ALA A 71 -26.65 1.62 -57.98
N SER A 72 -27.88 1.72 -57.45
CA SER A 72 -28.14 2.48 -56.22
C SER A 72 -27.40 1.88 -55.03
N GLN A 73 -27.40 0.56 -54.90
CA GLN A 73 -26.68 -0.12 -53.83
C GLN A 73 -25.16 0.14 -53.89
N LYS A 74 -24.57 0.22 -55.09
CA LYS A 74 -23.15 0.58 -55.25
C LYS A 74 -22.86 2.02 -54.89
N GLN A 75 -23.75 2.95 -55.24
CA GLN A 75 -23.57 4.36 -54.90
C GLN A 75 -23.56 4.60 -53.39
N ASP A 76 -24.41 3.88 -52.65
CA ASP A 76 -24.45 3.95 -51.19
C ASP A 76 -23.16 3.40 -50.54
N VAL A 77 -22.64 2.26 -51.03
CA VAL A 77 -21.38 1.69 -50.53
C VAL A 77 -20.18 2.60 -50.82
N VAL A 78 -20.13 3.26 -51.97
CA VAL A 78 -19.02 4.20 -52.32
C VAL A 78 -19.07 5.45 -51.42
N ALA A 79 -20.25 5.94 -51.06
CA ALA A 79 -20.39 7.04 -50.12
C ALA A 79 -19.88 6.65 -48.71
N GLU A 80 -20.20 5.44 -48.26
CA GLU A 80 -19.73 4.87 -47.00
C GLU A 80 -18.22 4.59 -47.02
N GLU A 81 -17.68 4.08 -48.13
CA GLU A 81 -16.25 3.85 -48.33
C GLU A 81 -15.45 5.14 -48.18
N ASN A 82 -15.86 6.21 -48.85
CA ASN A 82 -15.20 7.51 -48.73
C ASN A 82 -15.21 8.03 -47.28
N LEU A 83 -16.27 7.76 -46.53
CA LEU A 83 -16.38 8.16 -45.13
C LEU A 83 -15.41 7.34 -44.24
N VAL A 84 -15.35 6.02 -44.43
CA VAL A 84 -14.42 5.13 -43.74
C VAL A 84 -12.95 5.47 -44.07
N LEU A 85 -12.65 5.77 -45.33
CA LEU A 85 -11.30 6.17 -45.77
C LEU A 85 -10.87 7.55 -45.25
N ARG A 86 -11.79 8.43 -44.87
CA ARG A 86 -11.45 9.70 -44.18
C ARG A 86 -11.18 9.52 -42.68
N GLY A 87 -11.75 8.48 -42.07
CA GLY A 87 -11.60 8.19 -40.65
C GLY A 87 -12.55 9.01 -39.75
N PRO A 88 -12.70 8.61 -38.48
CA PRO A 88 -13.64 9.22 -37.56
C PRO A 88 -13.19 10.64 -37.15
N LYS A 89 -14.09 11.62 -37.27
CA LYS A 89 -13.86 13.00 -36.84
C LYS A 89 -14.49 13.28 -35.48
N SER A 90 -13.83 14.10 -34.67
CA SER A 90 -14.36 14.57 -33.39
C SER A 90 -15.69 15.32 -33.61
N GLY A 91 -16.77 14.89 -32.94
CA GLY A 91 -18.13 15.43 -33.09
C GLY A 91 -19.00 14.75 -34.16
N GLN A 92 -18.44 13.94 -35.05
CA GLN A 92 -19.18 13.21 -36.10
C GLN A 92 -18.99 11.69 -35.99
N LEU A 93 -18.65 11.20 -34.79
CA LEU A 93 -18.40 9.78 -34.56
C LEU A 93 -19.64 8.93 -34.87
N HIS A 94 -20.84 9.40 -34.50
CA HIS A 94 -22.10 8.69 -34.76
C HIS A 94 -22.29 8.38 -36.26
N LEU A 95 -22.06 9.34 -37.15
CA LEU A 95 -22.15 9.13 -38.61
C LEU A 95 -21.19 8.05 -39.11
N TYR A 96 -20.00 7.98 -38.49
CA TYR A 96 -18.99 6.99 -38.82
C TYR A 96 -19.37 5.59 -38.33
N VAL A 97 -19.90 5.49 -37.12
CA VAL A 97 -20.40 4.23 -36.56
C VAL A 97 -21.59 3.73 -37.36
N ASP A 98 -22.56 4.59 -37.67
CA ASP A 98 -23.73 4.23 -38.47
C ASP A 98 -23.34 3.71 -39.86
N ALA A 99 -22.31 4.29 -40.49
CA ALA A 99 -21.78 3.80 -41.76
C ALA A 99 -21.17 2.39 -41.63
N LEU A 100 -20.42 2.12 -40.55
CA LEU A 100 -19.89 0.77 -40.32
C LEU A 100 -20.98 -0.25 -40.01
N GLU A 101 -22.03 0.13 -39.28
CA GLU A 101 -23.18 -0.73 -39.00
C GLU A 101 -23.93 -1.08 -40.30
N ARG A 102 -24.12 -0.11 -41.21
CA ARG A 102 -24.71 -0.37 -42.54
C ARG A 102 -23.86 -1.28 -43.41
N LEU A 103 -22.54 -1.07 -43.44
CA LEU A 103 -21.60 -1.96 -44.14
C LEU A 103 -21.64 -3.39 -43.57
N ASN A 104 -21.72 -3.54 -42.24
CA ASN A 104 -21.86 -4.84 -41.57
C ASN A 104 -23.20 -5.52 -41.90
N ALA A 105 -24.30 -4.77 -41.89
CA ALA A 105 -25.61 -5.29 -42.27
C ALA A 105 -25.60 -5.79 -43.71
N ASN A 106 -24.97 -5.05 -44.63
CA ASN A 106 -24.83 -5.45 -46.03
C ASN A 106 -24.11 -6.81 -46.18
N ILE A 107 -23.02 -7.04 -45.43
CA ILE A 107 -22.30 -8.33 -45.42
C ILE A 107 -23.22 -9.47 -44.93
N ALA A 108 -24.06 -9.23 -43.93
CA ALA A 108 -24.97 -10.23 -43.39
C ALA A 108 -26.08 -10.62 -44.38
N PHE A 109 -26.64 -9.66 -45.12
CA PHE A 109 -27.71 -9.91 -46.10
C PHE A 109 -27.19 -10.54 -47.41
N GLN A 110 -25.91 -10.39 -47.73
CA GLN A 110 -25.30 -10.88 -48.98
C GLN A 110 -24.30 -12.02 -48.78
N SER A 111 -24.57 -12.93 -47.83
CA SER A 111 -23.69 -14.07 -47.52
C SER A 111 -23.49 -14.99 -48.74
N GLY A 112 -22.46 -14.71 -49.55
CA GLY A 112 -22.17 -15.42 -50.81
C GLY A 112 -21.70 -14.54 -51.97
N ASP A 113 -21.85 -13.21 -51.89
CA ASP A 113 -21.41 -12.27 -52.93
C ASP A 113 -19.87 -12.11 -52.91
N PRO A 114 -19.17 -12.18 -54.08
CA PRO A 114 -17.77 -11.77 -54.19
C PRO A 114 -17.43 -10.41 -53.56
N HIS A 115 -18.37 -9.46 -53.57
CA HIS A 115 -18.22 -8.12 -53.00
C HIS A 115 -18.25 -8.07 -51.47
N ALA A 116 -18.80 -9.09 -50.79
CA ALA A 116 -18.81 -9.16 -49.33
C ALA A 116 -17.40 -9.16 -48.72
N LYS A 117 -16.40 -9.66 -49.45
CA LYS A 117 -14.99 -9.62 -49.02
C LYS A 117 -14.41 -8.21 -49.06
N GLU A 118 -14.80 -7.40 -50.04
CA GLU A 118 -14.35 -6.02 -50.19
C GLU A 118 -14.98 -5.13 -49.11
N THR A 119 -16.29 -5.25 -48.92
CA THR A 119 -17.02 -4.61 -47.81
C THR A 119 -16.44 -5.03 -46.45
N SER A 120 -16.09 -6.31 -46.27
CA SER A 120 -15.45 -6.78 -45.04
C SER A 120 -14.06 -6.16 -44.80
N ARG A 121 -13.25 -5.91 -45.84
CA ARG A 121 -11.96 -5.22 -45.70
C ARG A 121 -12.15 -3.74 -45.35
N LEU A 122 -13.21 -3.14 -45.87
CA LEU A 122 -13.57 -1.77 -45.52
C LEU A 122 -13.99 -1.65 -44.05
N VAL A 123 -14.82 -2.56 -43.54
CA VAL A 123 -15.17 -2.66 -42.12
C VAL A 123 -13.91 -2.87 -41.26
N GLU A 124 -13.00 -3.76 -41.68
CA GLU A 124 -11.72 -3.98 -40.99
C GLU A 124 -10.89 -2.69 -40.90
N THR A 125 -10.79 -1.95 -42.00
CA THR A 125 -10.13 -0.63 -42.05
C THR A 125 -10.82 0.37 -41.12
N GLY A 126 -12.16 0.33 -41.09
CA GLY A 126 -12.98 1.14 -40.21
C GLY A 126 -12.68 0.92 -38.74
N ALA A 127 -12.66 -0.35 -38.32
CA ALA A 127 -12.32 -0.78 -36.97
C ALA A 127 -10.88 -0.38 -36.60
N LYS A 128 -9.90 -0.57 -37.50
CA LYS A 128 -8.51 -0.12 -37.30
C LYS A 128 -8.43 1.37 -36.98
N LYS A 129 -9.17 2.22 -37.67
CA LYS A 129 -9.18 3.67 -37.42
C LYS A 129 -9.87 4.04 -36.11
N LEU A 130 -10.91 3.32 -35.70
CA LEU A 130 -11.51 3.48 -34.38
C LEU A 130 -10.52 3.07 -33.27
N CYS A 131 -9.80 1.96 -33.45
CA CYS A 131 -8.73 1.55 -32.54
C CYS A 131 -7.60 2.60 -32.47
N GLN A 132 -7.20 3.20 -33.60
CA GLN A 132 -6.24 4.30 -33.63
C GLN A 132 -6.74 5.55 -32.90
N LEU A 133 -8.02 5.91 -33.05
CA LEU A 133 -8.61 7.02 -32.32
C LEU A 133 -8.66 6.73 -30.81
N TYR A 134 -9.01 5.51 -30.43
CA TYR A 134 -9.00 5.04 -29.05
C TYR A 134 -7.59 5.15 -28.44
N THR A 135 -6.58 4.54 -29.05
CA THR A 135 -5.21 4.57 -28.53
C THR A 135 -4.64 5.97 -28.49
N LYS A 136 -4.94 6.81 -29.49
CA LYS A 136 -4.55 8.23 -29.48
C LYS A 136 -5.17 8.98 -28.30
N THR A 137 -6.47 8.80 -28.05
CA THR A 137 -7.18 9.48 -26.95
C THR A 137 -6.64 9.03 -25.59
N VAL A 138 -6.35 7.73 -25.44
CA VAL A 138 -5.72 7.17 -24.23
C VAL A 138 -4.29 7.71 -24.05
N ALA A 139 -3.52 7.83 -25.13
CA ALA A 139 -2.18 8.41 -25.08
C ALA A 139 -2.21 9.88 -24.63
N GLU A 140 -3.18 10.68 -25.12
CA GLU A 140 -3.40 12.07 -24.70
C GLU A 140 -3.78 12.18 -23.21
N ALA A 141 -4.65 11.30 -22.70
CA ALA A 141 -4.93 11.21 -21.27
C ALA A 141 -3.69 10.83 -20.44
N THR A 142 -2.88 9.91 -20.97
CA THR A 142 -1.71 9.34 -20.30
C THR A 142 -0.49 10.28 -20.31
N ALA A 143 -0.41 11.21 -21.26
CA ALA A 143 0.70 12.17 -21.38
C ALA A 143 0.70 13.24 -20.27
N ARG A 144 -0.37 13.34 -19.48
CA ARG A 144 -0.46 14.26 -18.34
C ARG A 144 0.58 13.92 -17.27
N SER A 145 0.97 14.92 -16.49
CA SER A 145 1.90 14.70 -15.37
C SER A 145 1.34 13.63 -14.44
N ALA A 146 2.20 12.69 -14.05
CA ALA A 146 1.85 11.72 -13.03
C ALA A 146 1.59 12.46 -11.71
N ILE A 147 0.61 11.95 -10.95
CA ILE A 147 0.21 12.46 -9.65
C ILE A 147 0.86 11.63 -8.54
N ASP A 148 0.96 12.19 -7.33
CA ASP A 148 1.29 11.38 -6.14
C ASP A 148 -0.02 10.78 -5.58
N PRO A 149 -0.20 9.44 -5.61
CA PRO A 149 -1.44 8.80 -5.15
C PRO A 149 -1.76 9.05 -3.68
N THR A 150 -0.74 9.33 -2.86
CA THR A 150 -0.92 9.53 -1.41
C THR A 150 -1.74 10.77 -1.08
N ASN A 151 -1.73 11.78 -1.97
CA ASN A 151 -2.50 13.02 -1.81
C ASN A 151 -4.02 12.81 -1.93
N TYR A 152 -4.47 11.66 -2.44
CA TYR A 152 -5.89 11.38 -2.72
C TYR A 152 -6.51 10.36 -1.78
N LEU A 153 -5.77 9.92 -0.74
CA LEU A 153 -6.25 8.91 0.20
C LEU A 153 -7.50 9.34 0.98
N GLN A 154 -7.72 10.64 1.15
CA GLN A 154 -8.92 11.19 1.81
C GLN A 154 -10.12 11.33 0.85
N SER A 155 -9.90 11.18 -0.46
CA SER A 155 -10.91 11.41 -1.49
C SER A 155 -10.86 10.31 -2.56
N LEU A 156 -11.04 9.06 -2.12
CA LEU A 156 -10.92 7.87 -2.98
C LEU A 156 -11.91 7.87 -4.17
N ASP A 157 -13.08 8.48 -3.99
CA ASP A 157 -14.11 8.56 -5.04
C ASP A 157 -13.73 9.51 -6.19
N ASN A 158 -12.85 10.48 -5.91
CA ASN A 158 -12.43 11.51 -6.86
C ASN A 158 -10.98 11.30 -7.35
N PHE A 159 -10.52 10.04 -7.39
CA PHE A 159 -9.15 9.74 -7.82
C PHE A 159 -8.98 10.07 -9.32
N PRO A 160 -8.04 10.96 -9.70
CA PRO A 160 -7.95 11.44 -11.08
C PRO A 160 -7.12 10.49 -11.96
N THR A 161 -7.76 9.42 -12.47
CA THR A 161 -7.14 8.46 -13.42
C THR A 161 -7.14 9.00 -14.85
N ILE A 162 -8.33 9.10 -15.45
CA ILE A 162 -8.63 9.74 -16.72
C ILE A 162 -9.73 10.76 -16.43
N ASP A 163 -9.55 11.98 -16.89
CA ASP A 163 -10.51 13.06 -16.65
C ASP A 163 -11.82 12.86 -17.42
N GLU A 164 -12.88 13.44 -16.87
CA GLU A 164 -14.24 13.38 -17.41
C GLU A 164 -14.31 13.82 -18.87
N THR A 165 -13.61 14.91 -19.23
CA THR A 165 -13.64 15.42 -20.63
C THR A 165 -13.01 14.46 -21.65
N THR A 166 -12.05 13.65 -21.22
CA THR A 166 -11.46 12.61 -22.07
C THR A 166 -12.34 11.36 -22.06
N MET A 167 -12.94 11.01 -20.92
CA MET A 167 -13.91 9.92 -20.82
C MET A 167 -15.11 10.13 -21.74
N ASP A 168 -15.63 11.37 -21.84
CA ASP A 168 -16.72 11.74 -22.77
C ASP A 168 -16.39 11.46 -24.23
N LYS A 169 -15.11 11.56 -24.60
CA LYS A 169 -14.62 11.24 -25.95
C LYS A 169 -14.34 9.75 -26.13
N LEU A 170 -13.89 9.08 -25.07
CA LEU A 170 -13.41 7.70 -25.09
C LEU A 170 -14.56 6.69 -25.05
N VAL A 171 -15.55 6.90 -24.19
CA VAL A 171 -16.68 5.96 -23.98
C VAL A 171 -17.45 5.69 -25.28
N PRO A 172 -17.82 6.70 -26.10
CA PRO A 172 -18.50 6.44 -27.37
C PRO A 172 -17.66 5.60 -28.36
N VAL A 173 -16.33 5.75 -28.35
CA VAL A 173 -15.43 4.95 -29.20
C VAL A 173 -15.34 3.52 -28.69
N VAL A 174 -15.28 3.33 -27.37
CA VAL A 174 -15.30 2.02 -26.72
C VAL A 174 -16.60 1.28 -27.05
N ASP A 175 -17.75 1.94 -26.93
CA ASP A 175 -19.05 1.35 -27.24
C ASP A 175 -19.18 0.95 -28.71
N ALA A 176 -18.65 1.76 -29.63
CA ALA A 176 -18.59 1.42 -31.06
C ALA A 176 -17.71 0.19 -31.33
N LEU A 177 -16.53 0.11 -30.70
CA LEU A 177 -15.61 -1.02 -30.85
C LEU A 177 -16.17 -2.31 -30.24
N ARG A 178 -16.90 -2.24 -29.11
CA ARG A 178 -17.59 -3.39 -28.51
C ARG A 178 -18.67 -4.00 -29.40
N LYS A 179 -19.30 -3.18 -30.24
CA LYS A 179 -20.31 -3.61 -31.22
C LYS A 179 -19.71 -4.14 -32.53
N SER A 180 -18.39 -4.01 -32.73
CA SER A 180 -17.74 -4.46 -33.95
C SER A 180 -17.80 -6.00 -34.11
N PRO A 181 -17.81 -6.52 -35.35
CA PRO A 181 -17.97 -7.95 -35.59
C PRO A 181 -16.74 -8.73 -35.10
N THR A 182 -16.97 -9.65 -34.18
CA THR A 182 -15.96 -10.55 -33.62
C THR A 182 -16.32 -12.01 -33.92
N PRO A 183 -15.38 -12.97 -33.84
CA PRO A 183 -15.68 -14.38 -34.12
C PRO A 183 -16.80 -14.96 -33.26
N ALA A 184 -16.98 -14.45 -32.04
CA ALA A 184 -18.05 -14.88 -31.13
C ALA A 184 -19.44 -14.32 -31.52
N THR A 185 -19.50 -13.13 -32.12
CA THR A 185 -20.76 -12.47 -32.48
C THR A 185 -21.17 -12.73 -33.93
N HIS A 186 -20.18 -12.84 -34.83
CA HIS A 186 -20.39 -13.01 -36.27
C HIS A 186 -19.46 -14.10 -36.84
N PRO A 187 -19.71 -15.39 -36.57
CA PRO A 187 -18.84 -16.50 -36.98
C PRO A 187 -18.62 -16.59 -38.50
N SER A 188 -19.61 -16.16 -39.28
CA SER A 188 -19.58 -16.22 -40.76
C SER A 188 -18.98 -14.96 -41.41
N HIS A 189 -18.61 -13.94 -40.62
CA HIS A 189 -18.08 -12.69 -41.17
C HIS A 189 -16.60 -12.82 -41.58
N PRO A 190 -16.23 -12.61 -42.86
CA PRO A 190 -14.88 -12.89 -43.36
C PRO A 190 -13.73 -12.18 -42.62
N GLY A 191 -13.97 -10.95 -42.14
CA GLY A 191 -12.97 -10.13 -41.44
C GLY A 191 -13.02 -10.18 -39.91
N ALA A 192 -13.90 -10.99 -39.31
CA ALA A 192 -14.13 -10.93 -37.86
C ALA A 192 -12.88 -11.28 -37.04
N ALA A 193 -12.07 -12.24 -37.50
CA ALA A 193 -10.81 -12.60 -36.84
C ALA A 193 -9.78 -11.46 -36.87
N ALA A 194 -9.65 -10.77 -38.01
CA ALA A 194 -8.73 -9.64 -38.15
C ALA A 194 -9.16 -8.43 -37.30
N ILE A 195 -10.47 -8.13 -37.27
CA ILE A 195 -11.03 -7.07 -36.43
C ILE A 195 -10.79 -7.37 -34.95
N PHE A 196 -11.06 -8.60 -34.51
CA PHE A 196 -10.80 -9.01 -33.13
C PHE A 196 -9.33 -8.86 -32.75
N ALA A 197 -8.40 -9.26 -33.61
CA ALA A 197 -6.96 -9.12 -33.36
C ALA A 197 -6.54 -7.65 -33.18
N VAL A 198 -7.06 -6.75 -34.01
CA VAL A 198 -6.79 -5.30 -33.91
C VAL A 198 -7.37 -4.70 -32.62
N ILE A 199 -8.56 -5.13 -32.21
CA ILE A 199 -9.17 -4.69 -30.94
C ILE A 199 -8.34 -5.19 -29.75
N GLN A 200 -7.88 -6.43 -29.80
CA GLN A 200 -7.03 -7.02 -28.78
C GLN A 200 -5.69 -6.27 -28.65
N GLU A 201 -5.06 -5.92 -29.78
CA GLU A 201 -3.85 -5.10 -29.82
C GLU A 201 -4.07 -3.71 -29.21
N ALA A 202 -5.19 -3.06 -29.54
CA ALA A 202 -5.54 -1.74 -28.99
C ALA A 202 -5.75 -1.78 -27.47
N GLN A 203 -6.39 -2.83 -26.94
CA GLN A 203 -6.55 -3.02 -25.49
C GLN A 203 -5.21 -3.31 -24.80
N ALA A 204 -4.32 -4.09 -25.43
CA ALA A 204 -2.95 -4.28 -24.93
C ALA A 204 -2.18 -2.95 -24.90
N GLY A 205 -2.35 -2.10 -25.92
CA GLY A 205 -1.79 -0.75 -25.96
C GLY A 205 -2.30 0.15 -24.83
N TYR A 206 -3.60 0.10 -24.51
CA TYR A 206 -4.17 0.76 -23.33
C TYR A 206 -3.44 0.30 -22.06
N ALA A 207 -3.32 -1.02 -21.87
CA ALA A 207 -2.69 -1.59 -20.69
C ALA A 207 -1.24 -1.12 -20.53
N ASP A 208 -0.45 -1.14 -21.61
CA ASP A 208 0.94 -0.70 -21.58
C ASP A 208 1.06 0.79 -21.21
N MET A 209 0.31 1.67 -21.89
CA MET A 209 0.32 3.10 -21.60
C MET A 209 -0.05 3.41 -20.15
N ARG A 210 -1.14 2.81 -19.65
CA ARG A 210 -1.60 3.00 -18.27
C ARG A 210 -0.64 2.39 -17.24
N SER A 211 -0.04 1.23 -17.52
CA SER A 211 0.96 0.61 -16.65
C SER A 211 2.17 1.53 -16.41
N GLN A 212 2.63 2.22 -17.46
CA GLN A 212 3.77 3.14 -17.39
C GLN A 212 3.41 4.40 -16.60
N TRP A 213 2.18 4.91 -16.75
CA TRP A 213 1.69 6.05 -15.98
C TRP A 213 1.58 5.72 -14.49
N CYS A 214 0.94 4.59 -14.16
CA CYS A 214 0.82 4.10 -12.79
C CYS A 214 2.20 3.95 -12.13
N LYS A 215 3.18 3.39 -12.85
CA LYS A 215 4.57 3.29 -12.35
C LYS A 215 5.17 4.67 -12.04
N LYS A 216 5.06 5.62 -12.97
CA LYS A 216 5.59 6.99 -12.78
C LYS A 216 4.97 7.70 -11.59
N ALA A 217 3.68 7.48 -11.34
CA ALA A 217 2.95 8.07 -10.21
C ALA A 217 3.53 7.62 -8.85
N VAL A 218 3.89 6.33 -8.72
CA VAL A 218 4.41 5.80 -7.44
C VAL A 218 5.92 5.96 -7.27
N ASP A 219 6.69 6.06 -8.36
CA ASP A 219 8.16 6.13 -8.34
C ASP A 219 8.70 7.35 -7.57
N GLY A 220 8.01 8.49 -7.63
CA GLY A 220 8.44 9.73 -6.96
C GLY A 220 8.37 9.62 -5.43
N GLY A 221 7.25 9.09 -4.91
CA GLY A 221 7.04 8.90 -3.47
C GLY A 221 8.06 7.92 -2.88
N ILE A 222 8.26 6.78 -3.53
CA ILE A 222 9.14 5.74 -2.98
C ILE A 222 10.62 6.14 -2.97
N ARG A 223 11.10 6.91 -3.95
CA ARG A 223 12.48 7.43 -3.96
C ARG A 223 12.74 8.33 -2.75
N ARG A 224 11.77 9.15 -2.36
CA ARG A 224 11.87 10.02 -1.17
C ARG A 224 11.96 9.18 0.11
N ILE A 225 11.11 8.17 0.23
CA ILE A 225 11.07 7.28 1.41
C ILE A 225 12.38 6.49 1.54
N LEU A 226 12.89 5.93 0.45
CA LEU A 226 14.16 5.19 0.46
C LEU A 226 15.34 6.09 0.81
N ALA A 227 15.38 7.33 0.31
CA ALA A 227 16.40 8.30 0.69
C ALA A 227 16.34 8.67 2.19
N ALA A 228 15.13 8.87 2.73
CA ALA A 228 14.93 9.12 4.16
C ALA A 228 15.32 7.92 5.04
N ALA A 229 15.12 6.70 4.54
CA ALA A 229 15.58 5.49 5.21
C ALA A 229 17.12 5.43 5.29
N ASP A 230 17.82 5.84 4.24
CA ASP A 230 19.29 5.85 4.22
C ASP A 230 19.90 6.94 5.11
N THR A 231 19.29 8.13 5.17
CA THR A 231 19.79 9.25 6.01
C THR A 231 19.61 9.01 7.51
N GLY A 232 18.74 8.08 7.89
CA GLY A 232 18.47 7.73 9.28
C GLY A 232 17.67 8.74 10.08
N THR A 233 16.91 9.59 9.37
CA THR A 233 15.78 10.34 9.92
C THR A 233 14.74 9.39 10.52
N ASP A 234 13.92 9.92 11.44
CA ASP A 234 12.87 9.20 12.20
C ASP A 234 12.41 7.88 11.56
N ARG A 235 12.87 6.78 12.16
CA ARG A 235 12.72 5.42 11.64
C ARG A 235 11.26 4.97 11.61
N ILE A 236 10.46 5.42 12.57
CA ILE A 236 9.04 5.09 12.67
C ILE A 236 8.28 5.85 11.60
N ALA A 237 8.57 7.15 11.44
CA ALA A 237 7.97 7.96 10.38
C ALA A 237 8.22 7.37 8.99
N VAL A 238 9.46 6.95 8.67
CA VAL A 238 9.78 6.29 7.39
C VAL A 238 8.93 5.02 7.18
N GLY A 239 8.75 4.21 8.23
CA GLY A 239 7.93 3.01 8.13
C GLY A 239 6.45 3.30 7.91
N ARG A 240 5.91 4.33 8.58
CA ARG A 240 4.52 4.81 8.39
C ARG A 240 4.31 5.41 7.00
N GLU A 241 5.25 6.23 6.51
CA GLU A 241 5.23 6.80 5.16
C GLU A 241 5.26 5.71 4.08
N PHE A 242 6.03 4.64 4.27
CA PHE A 242 6.00 3.48 3.37
C PHE A 242 4.62 2.82 3.35
N GLY A 243 3.98 2.68 4.52
CA GLY A 243 2.59 2.22 4.63
C GLY A 243 1.60 3.07 3.83
N ILE A 244 1.64 4.39 4.05
CA ILE A 244 0.82 5.37 3.32
C ILE A 244 1.05 5.30 1.82
N TRP A 245 2.31 5.11 1.39
CA TRP A 245 2.64 4.93 -0.02
C TRP A 245 2.04 3.65 -0.61
N VAL A 246 2.04 2.53 0.14
CA VAL A 246 1.36 1.28 -0.27
C VAL A 246 -0.15 1.50 -0.37
N ASP A 247 -0.75 2.20 0.58
CA ASP A 247 -2.18 2.55 0.51
C ASP A 247 -2.53 3.39 -0.72
N GLY A 248 -1.66 4.34 -1.06
CA GLY A 248 -1.79 5.16 -2.27
C GLY A 248 -1.68 4.32 -3.55
N LEU A 249 -0.72 3.40 -3.60
CA LEU A 249 -0.57 2.44 -4.69
C LEU A 249 -1.84 1.58 -4.86
N LEU A 250 -2.41 1.08 -3.75
CA LEU A 250 -3.64 0.29 -3.77
C LEU A 250 -4.86 1.12 -4.17
N ALA A 251 -4.95 2.38 -3.72
CA ALA A 251 -6.03 3.29 -4.10
C ALA A 251 -6.01 3.58 -5.61
N MET A 252 -4.82 3.85 -6.16
CA MET A 252 -4.63 4.04 -7.59
C MET A 252 -4.99 2.78 -8.38
N ALA A 253 -4.59 1.59 -7.91
CA ALA A 253 -4.92 0.33 -8.56
C ALA A 253 -6.44 0.07 -8.59
N ASP A 254 -7.16 0.39 -7.50
CA ASP A 254 -8.62 0.28 -7.47
C ASP A 254 -9.30 1.27 -8.43
N ALA A 255 -8.85 2.52 -8.46
CA ALA A 255 -9.37 3.53 -9.39
C ALA A 255 -9.10 3.16 -10.85
N GLU A 256 -7.91 2.62 -11.15
CA GLU A 256 -7.54 2.16 -12.48
C GLU A 256 -8.36 0.93 -12.90
N TYR A 257 -8.69 0.03 -11.96
CA TYR A 257 -9.59 -1.09 -12.25
C TYR A 257 -11.00 -0.61 -12.64
N LYS A 258 -11.56 0.37 -11.90
CA LYS A 258 -12.85 0.99 -12.24
C LYS A 258 -12.80 1.66 -13.62
N THR A 259 -11.71 2.36 -13.91
CA THR A 259 -11.48 3.01 -15.21
C THR A 259 -11.37 1.98 -16.34
N LEU A 260 -10.66 0.87 -16.12
CA LEU A 260 -10.53 -0.24 -17.06
C LEU A 260 -11.88 -0.88 -17.38
N GLN A 261 -12.77 -1.05 -16.40
CA GLN A 261 -14.12 -1.59 -16.66
C GLN A 261 -14.91 -0.73 -17.65
N LEU A 262 -14.73 0.59 -17.59
CA LEU A 262 -15.35 1.53 -18.54
C LEU A 262 -14.63 1.49 -19.91
N CYS A 263 -13.30 1.41 -19.92
CA CYS A 263 -12.48 1.57 -21.13
C CYS A 263 -12.12 0.27 -21.87
N ALA A 264 -12.41 -0.90 -21.30
CA ALA A 264 -12.06 -2.19 -21.89
C ALA A 264 -12.84 -2.42 -23.19
N LEU A 265 -12.11 -2.67 -24.28
CA LEU A 265 -12.72 -2.95 -25.58
C LEU A 265 -13.33 -4.35 -25.66
N LEU A 266 -12.74 -5.30 -24.93
CA LEU A 266 -13.18 -6.68 -24.81
C LEU A 266 -13.65 -6.93 -23.37
N PRO A 267 -14.97 -6.80 -23.07
CA PRO A 267 -15.51 -6.88 -21.72
C PRO A 267 -15.56 -8.32 -21.15
N ASN A 268 -14.73 -9.23 -21.68
CA ASN A 268 -14.60 -10.58 -21.15
C ASN A 268 -13.85 -10.55 -19.81
N ARG A 269 -14.39 -11.23 -18.81
CA ARG A 269 -13.82 -11.28 -17.45
C ARG A 269 -12.35 -11.73 -17.44
N GLU A 270 -11.96 -12.73 -18.23
CA GLU A 270 -10.58 -13.21 -18.26
C GLU A 270 -9.65 -12.21 -18.95
N LEU A 271 -10.08 -11.61 -20.07
CA LEU A 271 -9.28 -10.58 -20.75
C LEU A 271 -9.11 -9.31 -19.90
N ILE A 272 -10.13 -8.93 -19.11
CA ILE A 272 -10.02 -7.83 -18.14
C ILE A 272 -8.98 -8.15 -17.07
N LYS A 273 -8.98 -9.38 -16.53
CA LYS A 273 -7.97 -9.83 -15.55
C LYS A 273 -6.56 -9.74 -16.15
N GLU A 274 -6.35 -10.27 -17.36
CA GLU A 274 -5.06 -10.20 -18.06
C GLU A 274 -4.61 -8.75 -18.28
N THR A 275 -5.53 -7.89 -18.72
CA THR A 275 -5.24 -6.46 -18.95
C THR A 275 -4.87 -5.75 -17.64
N PHE A 276 -5.60 -6.04 -16.56
CA PHE A 276 -5.32 -5.46 -15.26
C PHE A 276 -4.01 -6.00 -14.65
N GLU A 277 -3.68 -7.27 -14.89
CA GLU A 277 -2.38 -7.83 -14.50
C GLU A 277 -1.23 -7.08 -15.19
N ILE A 278 -1.33 -6.78 -16.48
CA ILE A 278 -0.34 -5.97 -17.21
C ILE A 278 -0.19 -4.57 -16.57
N ILE A 279 -1.30 -3.92 -16.23
CA ILE A 279 -1.30 -2.58 -15.61
C ILE A 279 -0.63 -2.59 -14.23
N THR A 280 -0.91 -3.60 -13.42
CA THR A 280 -0.46 -3.71 -12.03
C THR A 280 0.93 -4.32 -11.87
N ARG A 281 1.42 -5.05 -12.87
CA ARG A 281 2.74 -5.73 -12.82
C ARG A 281 3.90 -4.79 -12.47
N PRO A 282 4.02 -3.58 -13.04
CA PRO A 282 5.07 -2.64 -12.63
C PRO A 282 4.91 -2.15 -11.19
N LEU A 283 3.67 -2.01 -10.68
CA LEU A 283 3.41 -1.60 -9.31
C LEU A 283 3.90 -2.65 -8.31
N VAL A 284 3.60 -3.92 -8.58
CA VAL A 284 4.10 -5.03 -7.76
C VAL A 284 5.63 -5.09 -7.80
N SER A 285 6.23 -4.88 -8.97
CA SER A 285 7.69 -4.84 -9.10
C SER A 285 8.35 -3.73 -8.26
N VAL A 286 7.78 -2.51 -8.29
CA VAL A 286 8.26 -1.39 -7.47
C VAL A 286 8.06 -1.67 -5.97
N PHE A 287 6.90 -2.20 -5.59
CA PHE A 287 6.63 -2.62 -4.21
C PHE A 287 7.64 -3.66 -3.70
N SER A 288 7.79 -4.78 -4.40
CA SER A 288 8.66 -5.88 -3.96
C SER A 288 10.13 -5.48 -3.91
N SER A 289 10.62 -4.71 -4.89
CA SER A 289 12.01 -4.21 -4.89
C SER A 289 12.28 -3.21 -3.76
N SER A 290 11.32 -2.33 -3.48
CA SER A 290 11.45 -1.33 -2.41
C SER A 290 11.39 -1.98 -1.03
N LEU A 291 10.46 -2.91 -0.82
CA LEU A 291 10.36 -3.68 0.43
C LEU A 291 11.62 -4.52 0.68
N SER A 292 12.18 -5.12 -0.38
CA SER A 292 13.45 -5.85 -0.30
C SER A 292 14.62 -4.93 0.12
N THR A 293 14.67 -3.71 -0.44
CA THR A 293 15.68 -2.71 -0.10
C THR A 293 15.58 -2.29 1.36
N LEU A 294 14.38 -1.95 1.83
CA LEU A 294 14.13 -1.61 3.24
C LEU A 294 14.45 -2.79 4.17
N SER A 295 14.06 -4.01 3.78
CA SER A 295 14.38 -5.22 4.54
C SER A 295 15.88 -5.50 4.62
N SER A 296 16.64 -5.18 3.56
CA SER A 296 18.10 -5.27 3.54
C SER A 296 18.74 -4.25 4.48
N LEU A 297 18.21 -3.01 4.49
CA LEU A 297 18.65 -1.96 5.41
C LEU A 297 18.42 -2.35 6.88
N VAL A 298 17.26 -2.94 7.18
CA VAL A 298 16.95 -3.47 8.52
C VAL A 298 17.95 -4.57 8.89
N LYS A 299 18.20 -5.55 8.00
CA LYS A 299 19.14 -6.64 8.25
C LYS A 299 20.59 -6.17 8.46
N LYS A 300 20.99 -5.07 7.81
CA LYS A 300 22.35 -4.50 7.94
C LYS A 300 22.58 -3.88 9.32
N ASN A 301 21.56 -3.28 9.93
CA ASN A 301 21.63 -2.71 11.26
C ASN A 301 20.30 -2.91 11.98
N LEU A 302 20.15 -4.08 12.61
CA LEU A 302 18.87 -4.53 13.16
C LEU A 302 18.37 -3.62 14.28
N GLN A 303 19.23 -3.29 15.24
CA GLN A 303 18.84 -2.53 16.44
C GLN A 303 18.41 -1.11 16.10
N ASN A 304 19.10 -0.42 15.18
CA ASN A 304 18.72 0.94 14.83
C ASN A 304 17.48 1.00 13.92
N ASN A 305 17.19 -0.07 13.18
CA ASN A 305 16.13 -0.08 12.17
C ASN A 305 14.92 -0.94 12.55
N ILE A 306 14.90 -1.55 13.74
CA ILE A 306 13.81 -2.42 14.18
C ILE A 306 12.47 -1.69 14.24
N PHE A 307 12.46 -0.45 14.74
CA PHE A 307 11.23 0.35 14.82
C PHE A 307 10.68 0.71 13.43
N MET A 308 11.56 0.90 12.44
CA MET A 308 11.14 1.01 11.03
C MET A 308 10.49 -0.28 10.54
N ALA A 309 11.09 -1.44 10.84
CA ALA A 309 10.54 -2.74 10.44
C ALA A 309 9.18 -3.03 11.08
N LEU A 310 9.00 -2.69 12.37
CA LEU A 310 7.73 -2.83 13.09
C LEU A 310 6.65 -1.88 12.54
N ALA A 311 7.01 -0.63 12.24
CA ALA A 311 6.09 0.33 11.62
C ALA A 311 5.66 -0.11 10.20
N ILE A 312 6.59 -0.62 9.40
CA ILE A 312 6.27 -1.23 8.10
C ILE A 312 5.35 -2.42 8.29
N TYR A 313 5.67 -3.34 9.21
CA TYR A 313 4.86 -4.53 9.48
C TYR A 313 3.41 -4.18 9.86
N SER A 314 3.21 -3.22 10.77
CA SER A 314 1.87 -2.75 11.17
C SER A 314 1.08 -2.27 9.95
N SER A 315 1.68 -1.36 9.18
CA SER A 315 1.02 -0.73 8.02
C SER A 315 0.68 -1.75 6.92
N LEU A 316 1.61 -2.67 6.64
CA LEU A 316 1.40 -3.71 5.63
C LEU A 316 0.36 -4.74 6.05
N SER A 317 0.28 -5.06 7.34
CA SER A 317 -0.72 -6.00 7.87
C SER A 317 -2.14 -5.45 7.70
N ASN A 318 -2.33 -4.15 7.93
CA ASN A 318 -3.61 -3.47 7.70
C ASN A 318 -4.03 -3.46 6.21
N SER A 319 -3.07 -3.46 5.30
CA SER A 319 -3.30 -3.46 3.85
C SER A 319 -3.56 -4.84 3.23
N GLN A 320 -3.45 -5.92 4.02
CA GLN A 320 -3.39 -7.29 3.48
C GLN A 320 -4.66 -7.73 2.75
N GLU A 321 -5.84 -7.37 3.25
CA GLU A 321 -7.12 -7.71 2.62
C GLU A 321 -7.28 -6.98 1.28
N ARG A 322 -7.08 -5.65 1.26
CA ARG A 322 -7.13 -4.84 0.02
C ARG A 322 -6.13 -5.32 -1.02
N TYR A 323 -4.90 -5.63 -0.60
CA TYR A 323 -3.88 -6.16 -1.52
C TYR A 323 -4.31 -7.50 -2.11
N THR A 324 -4.86 -8.40 -1.30
CA THR A 324 -5.32 -9.72 -1.76
C THR A 324 -6.48 -9.60 -2.76
N ASP A 325 -7.42 -8.69 -2.54
CA ASP A 325 -8.49 -8.44 -3.50
C ASP A 325 -7.95 -7.88 -4.82
N LEU A 326 -7.22 -6.77 -4.75
CA LEU A 326 -6.76 -6.03 -5.94
C LEU A 326 -5.68 -6.78 -6.71
N MET A 327 -4.62 -7.23 -6.05
CA MET A 327 -3.42 -7.74 -6.71
C MET A 327 -3.47 -9.22 -7.03
N LEU A 328 -4.37 -9.99 -6.39
CA LEU A 328 -4.53 -11.43 -6.65
C LEU A 328 -5.90 -11.74 -7.30
N ARG A 329 -7.01 -11.42 -6.63
CA ARG A 329 -8.34 -11.84 -7.12
C ARG A 329 -8.72 -11.18 -8.45
N ARG A 330 -8.45 -9.88 -8.61
CA ARG A 330 -8.79 -9.11 -9.83
C ARG A 330 -7.81 -9.29 -10.98
N THR A 331 -6.58 -9.76 -10.71
CA THR A 331 -5.55 -10.02 -11.74
C THR A 331 -5.41 -11.50 -12.10
N GLY A 332 -5.85 -12.41 -11.23
CA GLY A 332 -5.61 -13.86 -11.36
C GLY A 332 -4.20 -14.30 -10.92
N ARG A 333 -3.38 -13.41 -10.36
CA ARG A 333 -2.04 -13.76 -9.82
C ARG A 333 -2.17 -14.69 -8.62
N LYS A 334 -1.24 -15.64 -8.51
CA LYS A 334 -1.16 -16.60 -7.40
C LYS A 334 -0.20 -16.15 -6.31
N ASP A 335 0.86 -15.44 -6.68
CA ASP A 335 1.91 -15.03 -5.75
C ASP A 335 1.45 -13.83 -4.92
N ASN A 336 1.63 -13.95 -3.59
CA ASN A 336 1.35 -12.88 -2.65
C ASN A 336 2.65 -12.26 -2.14
N ASP A 337 3.18 -11.32 -2.92
CA ASP A 337 4.41 -10.59 -2.58
C ASP A 337 4.31 -9.89 -1.22
N LEU A 338 3.15 -9.30 -0.89
CA LEU A 338 2.91 -8.64 0.39
C LEU A 338 3.02 -9.63 1.55
N SER A 339 2.31 -10.76 1.48
CA SER A 339 2.36 -11.79 2.52
C SER A 339 3.76 -12.36 2.69
N THR A 340 4.51 -12.51 1.59
CA THR A 340 5.90 -12.99 1.61
C THR A 340 6.81 -11.97 2.31
N GLY A 341 6.65 -10.69 1.99
CA GLY A 341 7.34 -9.58 2.62
C GLY A 341 7.05 -9.46 4.11
N ILE A 342 5.78 -9.52 4.51
CA ILE A 342 5.33 -9.53 5.91
C ILE A 342 5.97 -10.69 6.67
N HIS A 343 5.97 -11.90 6.11
CA HIS A 343 6.59 -13.06 6.74
C HIS A 343 8.11 -12.89 6.91
N SER A 344 8.78 -12.31 5.91
CA SER A 344 10.21 -12.02 6.00
C SER A 344 10.53 -10.98 7.09
N LEU A 345 9.76 -9.90 7.17
CA LEU A 345 9.90 -8.88 8.21
C LEU A 345 9.65 -9.47 9.61
N LYS A 346 8.58 -10.26 9.75
CA LYS A 346 8.24 -10.96 10.99
C LYS A 346 9.41 -11.80 11.52
N GLY A 347 10.06 -12.57 10.66
CA GLY A 347 11.24 -13.37 11.05
C GLY A 347 12.42 -12.53 11.52
N VAL A 348 12.58 -11.32 11.00
CA VAL A 348 13.64 -10.38 11.42
C VAL A 348 13.29 -9.72 12.76
N CYS A 349 12.04 -9.26 12.93
CA CYS A 349 11.58 -8.64 14.17
C CYS A 349 11.57 -9.61 15.36
N ILE A 350 11.19 -10.87 15.15
CA ILE A 350 11.20 -11.87 16.23
C ILE A 350 12.63 -12.11 16.75
N ARG A 351 13.63 -12.09 15.87
CA ARG A 351 15.03 -12.28 16.26
C ARG A 351 15.61 -11.09 17.01
N SER A 352 15.10 -9.87 16.80
CA SER A 352 15.65 -8.69 17.45
C SER A 352 15.41 -8.65 18.96
N PHE A 353 14.35 -9.28 19.47
CA PHE A 353 14.05 -9.21 20.92
C PHE A 353 15.09 -9.92 21.79
N PRO A 354 15.50 -11.17 21.51
CA PRO A 354 16.64 -11.78 22.20
C PRO A 354 17.96 -11.03 22.00
N GLU A 355 18.23 -10.54 20.79
CA GLU A 355 19.46 -9.82 20.47
C GLU A 355 19.58 -8.51 21.26
N LEU A 356 18.48 -7.79 21.47
CA LEU A 356 18.44 -6.62 22.34
C LEU A 356 18.83 -6.96 23.78
N LEU A 357 18.27 -8.03 24.35
CA LEU A 357 18.62 -8.44 25.73
C LEU A 357 20.08 -8.86 25.84
N LEU A 358 20.63 -9.53 24.81
CA LEU A 358 22.04 -9.88 24.75
C LEU A 358 22.93 -8.63 24.65
N GLU A 359 22.54 -7.65 23.83
CA GLU A 359 23.25 -6.38 23.72
C GLU A 359 23.27 -5.63 25.06
N ILE A 360 22.13 -5.55 25.74
CA ILE A 360 22.05 -4.95 27.08
C ILE A 360 22.99 -5.66 28.05
N LYS A 361 23.14 -6.98 27.97
CA LYS A 361 24.05 -7.75 28.84
C LYS A 361 25.52 -7.65 28.46
N THR A 362 25.83 -7.33 27.21
CA THR A 362 27.20 -7.38 26.65
C THR A 362 28.22 -6.55 27.47
N PRO A 363 27.90 -5.32 27.93
CA PRO A 363 28.79 -4.54 28.79
C PRO A 363 29.16 -5.23 30.11
N ALA A 364 28.25 -6.02 30.68
CA ALA A 364 28.49 -6.74 31.93
C ALA A 364 29.35 -8.00 31.74
N MET A 365 29.34 -8.60 30.55
CA MET A 365 30.10 -9.82 30.23
C MET A 365 31.58 -9.54 29.89
N SER A 366 31.89 -8.35 29.37
CA SER A 366 33.23 -8.00 28.90
C SER A 366 33.82 -6.83 29.69
N PRO A 367 34.81 -7.07 30.59
CA PRO A 367 35.49 -6.01 31.31
C PRO A 367 36.17 -5.03 30.33
N PRO A 368 36.25 -3.72 30.64
CA PRO A 368 36.90 -2.73 29.78
C PRO A 368 38.35 -3.08 29.40
N THR A 369 39.04 -3.78 30.29
CA THR A 369 40.43 -4.23 30.10
C THR A 369 40.59 -5.34 29.06
N ALA A 370 39.49 -5.98 28.61
CA ALA A 370 39.51 -7.06 27.64
C ALA A 370 39.43 -6.57 26.18
N THR A 371 39.10 -5.29 25.95
CA THR A 371 38.90 -4.74 24.59
C THR A 371 39.79 -3.51 24.38
N PRO A 372 40.83 -3.58 23.53
CA PRO A 372 41.70 -2.43 23.28
C PRO A 372 40.89 -1.29 22.65
N GLY A 373 40.93 -0.10 23.27
CA GLY A 373 40.22 1.11 22.83
C GLY A 373 38.99 1.49 23.67
N ARG A 374 38.52 0.64 24.59
CA ARG A 374 37.46 1.00 25.55
C ARG A 374 38.09 1.81 26.70
N GLY A 375 37.74 3.09 26.83
CA GLY A 375 38.22 3.95 27.91
C GLY A 375 37.83 3.43 29.30
N GLU A 376 38.44 3.98 30.35
CA GLU A 376 38.02 3.68 31.74
C GLU A 376 36.52 4.00 31.91
N ILE A 377 35.79 3.14 32.64
CA ILE A 377 34.37 3.39 32.93
C ILE A 377 34.29 4.68 33.76
N GLY A 378 33.61 5.69 33.22
CA GLY A 378 33.28 6.91 33.94
C GLY A 378 32.14 6.70 34.94
N THR A 379 31.90 7.67 35.81
CA THR A 379 30.77 7.66 36.75
C THR A 379 29.48 8.23 36.15
N GLY A 380 29.49 8.61 34.87
CA GLY A 380 28.34 9.15 34.14
C GLY A 380 27.32 8.08 33.74
N ILE A 381 26.36 8.50 32.91
CA ILE A 381 25.35 7.60 32.34
C ILE A 381 26.05 6.69 31.31
N ALA A 382 25.80 5.40 31.38
CA ALA A 382 26.35 4.42 30.46
C ALA A 382 25.59 4.45 29.12
N ASP A 383 26.29 4.24 28.02
CA ASP A 383 25.69 4.22 26.67
C ASP A 383 24.55 3.18 26.56
N VAL A 384 24.71 2.02 27.22
CA VAL A 384 23.68 0.97 27.27
C VAL A 384 22.41 1.43 27.98
N THR A 385 22.53 2.31 28.97
CA THR A 385 21.39 2.90 29.68
C THR A 385 20.64 3.86 28.77
N VAL A 386 21.35 4.73 28.05
CA VAL A 386 20.74 5.64 27.07
C VAL A 386 20.05 4.85 25.94
N MET A 387 20.73 3.83 25.40
CA MET A 387 20.22 2.97 24.34
C MET A 387 18.92 2.26 24.76
N ALA A 388 18.91 1.60 25.92
CA ALA A 388 17.74 0.87 26.40
C ALA A 388 16.57 1.80 26.76
N THR A 389 16.83 2.97 27.35
CA THR A 389 15.79 3.97 27.62
C THR A 389 15.19 4.52 26.32
N ASN A 390 16.01 4.87 25.32
CA ASN A 390 15.53 5.32 24.01
C ASN A 390 14.74 4.23 23.26
N TYR A 391 15.08 2.95 23.47
CA TYR A 391 14.30 1.84 22.95
C TYR A 391 12.93 1.77 23.63
N LEU A 392 12.88 1.82 24.97
CA LEU A 392 11.63 1.81 25.73
C LEU A 392 10.72 2.97 25.33
N GLU A 393 11.27 4.19 25.17
CA GLU A 393 10.54 5.39 24.73
C GLU A 393 9.82 5.20 23.38
N GLN A 394 10.31 4.34 22.49
CA GLN A 394 9.73 4.12 21.15
C GLN A 394 8.70 2.98 21.08
N ILE A 395 8.59 2.13 22.11
CA ILE A 395 7.66 0.99 22.12
C ILE A 395 6.19 1.41 21.93
N PRO A 396 5.68 2.46 22.62
CA PRO A 396 4.26 2.83 22.52
C PRO A 396 3.79 3.13 21.09
N ASP A 397 4.67 3.70 20.25
CA ASP A 397 4.35 4.07 18.86
C ASP A 397 4.15 2.87 17.92
N VAL A 398 4.61 1.69 18.33
CA VAL A 398 4.54 0.44 17.56
C VAL A 398 4.05 -0.75 18.41
N ALA A 399 3.30 -0.46 19.48
CA ALA A 399 2.86 -1.44 20.46
C ALA A 399 2.15 -2.65 19.82
N ASP A 400 1.16 -2.40 18.96
CA ASP A 400 0.37 -3.43 18.27
C ASP A 400 1.23 -4.37 17.40
N ALA A 401 2.25 -3.81 16.72
CA ALA A 401 3.16 -4.62 15.93
C ALA A 401 4.07 -5.46 16.84
N MET A 402 4.59 -4.85 17.89
CA MET A 402 5.49 -5.52 18.82
C MET A 402 4.78 -6.63 19.60
N SER A 403 3.56 -6.38 20.10
CA SER A 403 2.72 -7.35 20.81
C SER A 403 2.46 -8.58 19.92
N SER A 404 2.04 -8.38 18.67
CA SER A 404 1.81 -9.46 17.70
C SER A 404 3.06 -10.32 17.45
N MET A 405 4.24 -9.69 17.37
CA MET A 405 5.50 -10.42 17.20
C MET A 405 5.91 -11.18 18.46
N LEU A 406 5.75 -10.59 19.64
CA LEU A 406 6.04 -11.22 20.93
C LEU A 406 5.11 -12.40 21.21
N ILE A 407 3.81 -12.27 20.92
CA ILE A 407 2.85 -13.39 21.00
C ILE A 407 3.27 -14.54 20.09
N THR A 408 3.74 -14.23 18.88
CA THR A 408 4.22 -15.27 17.95
C THR A 408 5.48 -15.96 18.47
N LEU A 409 6.41 -15.22 19.07
CA LEU A 409 7.60 -15.79 19.70
C LEU A 409 7.24 -16.66 20.91
N GLY A 410 6.17 -16.31 21.62
CA GLY A 410 5.74 -16.91 22.87
C GLY A 410 6.32 -16.16 24.06
N ASP A 411 5.48 -15.93 25.07
CA ASP A 411 5.83 -15.18 26.27
C ASP A 411 7.06 -15.77 26.98
N GLY A 412 8.05 -14.92 27.27
CA GLY A 412 9.31 -15.29 27.91
C GLY A 412 10.34 -15.99 27.02
N ASN A 413 10.00 -16.43 25.80
CA ASN A 413 10.94 -17.12 24.91
C ASN A 413 12.07 -16.20 24.41
N TRP A 414 11.91 -14.88 24.50
CA TRP A 414 12.98 -13.93 24.20
C TRP A 414 14.20 -14.04 25.14
N ARG A 415 14.07 -14.73 26.28
CA ARG A 415 15.17 -15.00 27.21
C ARG A 415 16.08 -16.17 26.80
N MET A 416 15.79 -16.85 25.69
CA MET A 416 16.62 -17.93 25.13
C MET A 416 16.99 -19.03 26.15
N GLY A 417 16.06 -19.40 27.04
CA GLY A 417 16.24 -20.46 28.04
C GLY A 417 16.76 -20.01 29.40
N GLU A 418 17.09 -18.73 29.60
CA GLU A 418 17.34 -18.19 30.95
C GLU A 418 16.02 -17.99 31.71
N GLY A 419 15.75 -18.89 32.67
CA GLY A 419 14.62 -18.77 33.59
C GLY A 419 13.31 -19.39 33.10
N THR A 420 13.30 -20.10 31.97
CA THR A 420 12.18 -20.98 31.62
C THR A 420 12.18 -22.18 32.57
N ILE A 421 11.29 -22.18 33.57
CA ILE A 421 10.93 -23.41 34.28
C ILE A 421 10.18 -24.27 33.26
N PRO A 422 10.68 -25.47 32.89
CA PRO A 422 9.96 -26.34 31.96
C PRO A 422 8.61 -26.72 32.57
N GLY A 423 7.51 -26.27 31.95
CA GLY A 423 6.14 -26.62 32.38
C GLY A 423 5.39 -25.56 33.20
N ALA A 424 5.97 -24.37 33.46
CA ALA A 424 5.18 -23.25 33.98
C ALA A 424 4.31 -22.67 32.86
N LYS A 425 3.02 -23.06 32.81
CA LYS A 425 2.03 -22.30 32.03
C LYS A 425 2.03 -20.86 32.57
N PRO A 426 2.11 -19.82 31.72
CA PRO A 426 1.88 -18.46 32.20
C PRO A 426 0.49 -18.44 32.85
N ARG A 427 0.42 -18.00 34.11
CA ARG A 427 -0.85 -17.61 34.72
C ARG A 427 -1.29 -16.34 34.01
N VAL A 428 -1.93 -16.49 32.86
CA VAL A 428 -2.73 -15.43 32.27
C VAL A 428 -3.97 -15.38 33.14
N GLU A 429 -4.03 -14.42 34.07
CA GLU A 429 -5.27 -14.10 34.77
C GLU A 429 -6.30 -13.69 33.70
N GLU A 430 -7.46 -14.36 33.71
CA GLU A 430 -8.49 -14.37 32.64
C GLU A 430 -9.19 -13.03 32.36
N SER A 431 -8.59 -11.89 32.74
CA SER A 431 -9.21 -10.55 32.63
C SER A 431 -8.33 -9.48 31.97
N THR A 432 -7.14 -9.81 31.48
CA THR A 432 -6.17 -8.80 30.98
C THR A 432 -5.87 -9.00 29.49
N ASP A 433 -5.81 -7.91 28.74
CA ASP A 433 -5.46 -7.91 27.31
C ASP A 433 -4.12 -8.64 27.07
N PRO A 434 -4.09 -9.77 26.33
CA PRO A 434 -2.88 -10.55 26.13
C PRO A 434 -1.77 -9.76 25.42
N GLU A 435 -2.13 -8.77 24.60
CA GLU A 435 -1.17 -7.91 23.91
C GLU A 435 -0.48 -6.94 24.88
N GLN A 436 -1.24 -6.40 25.82
CA GLN A 436 -0.70 -5.53 26.86
C GLN A 436 0.17 -6.33 27.84
N VAL A 437 -0.28 -7.50 28.29
CA VAL A 437 0.45 -8.34 29.26
C VAL A 437 1.82 -8.76 28.71
N VAL A 438 1.90 -9.19 27.44
CA VAL A 438 3.18 -9.62 26.87
C VAL A 438 4.17 -8.45 26.74
N LEU A 439 3.68 -7.24 26.45
CA LEU A 439 4.50 -6.03 26.41
C LEU A 439 4.99 -5.67 27.81
N GLU A 440 4.14 -5.76 28.83
CA GLU A 440 4.51 -5.53 30.22
C GLU A 440 5.57 -6.52 30.72
N HIS A 441 5.47 -7.80 30.34
CA HIS A 441 6.50 -8.79 30.66
C HIS A 441 7.83 -8.49 29.95
N PHE A 442 7.77 -8.10 28.68
CA PHE A 442 8.96 -7.77 27.91
C PHE A 442 9.65 -6.49 28.41
N THR A 443 8.90 -5.43 28.74
CA THR A 443 9.46 -4.19 29.31
C THR A 443 10.07 -4.44 30.69
N PHE A 444 9.42 -5.27 31.53
CA PHE A 444 9.98 -5.72 32.80
C PHE A 444 11.35 -6.38 32.63
N ASP A 445 11.50 -7.22 31.60
CA ASP A 445 12.75 -7.94 31.33
C ASP A 445 13.86 -7.04 30.84
N ILE A 446 13.54 -6.06 29.98
CA ILE A 446 14.48 -5.04 29.54
C ILE A 446 15.00 -4.28 30.77
N ILE A 447 14.10 -3.77 31.62
CA ILE A 447 14.46 -2.95 32.78
C ILE A 447 15.25 -3.78 33.80
N SER A 448 14.79 -4.99 34.12
CA SER A 448 15.48 -5.87 35.08
C SER A 448 16.88 -6.26 34.58
N THR A 449 17.00 -6.58 33.29
CA THR A 449 18.29 -6.89 32.66
C THR A 449 19.22 -5.68 32.67
N LEU A 450 18.70 -4.48 32.38
CA LEU A 450 19.47 -3.25 32.41
C LEU A 450 19.97 -2.91 33.82
N ILE A 451 19.11 -2.99 34.84
CA ILE A 451 19.48 -2.79 36.25
C ILE A 451 20.57 -3.78 36.65
N SER A 452 20.42 -5.06 36.31
CA SER A 452 21.43 -6.09 36.59
C SER A 452 22.77 -5.80 35.89
N THR A 453 22.71 -5.34 34.64
CA THR A 453 23.91 -4.99 33.85
C THR A 453 24.62 -3.79 34.45
N VAL A 454 23.91 -2.73 34.80
CA VAL A 454 24.47 -1.53 35.46
C VAL A 454 25.15 -1.93 36.76
N ASN A 455 24.49 -2.75 37.59
CA ASN A 455 25.06 -3.24 38.85
C ASN A 455 26.32 -4.09 38.63
N THR A 456 26.34 -4.97 37.63
CA THR A 456 27.51 -5.80 37.33
C THR A 456 28.66 -4.96 36.78
N THR A 457 28.37 -4.05 35.86
CA THR A 457 29.36 -3.14 35.25
C THR A 457 29.99 -2.21 36.29
N SER A 458 29.20 -1.76 37.28
CA SER A 458 29.68 -0.89 38.35
C SER A 458 30.81 -1.50 39.19
N ARG A 459 30.91 -2.83 39.24
CA ARG A 459 31.97 -3.55 39.97
C ARG A 459 33.35 -3.38 39.32
N PHE A 460 33.41 -3.01 38.04
CA PHE A 460 34.66 -2.77 37.33
C PHE A 460 35.35 -1.46 37.73
N LEU A 461 34.65 -0.50 38.36
CA LEU A 461 35.22 0.76 38.87
C LEU A 461 36.19 0.55 40.05
N LYS A 462 36.19 -0.63 40.69
CA LYS A 462 37.07 -1.05 41.81
C LYS A 462 37.12 -0.12 43.04
N ARG A 463 36.35 0.99 43.05
CA ARG A 463 36.26 1.97 44.14
C ARG A 463 34.80 2.08 44.60
N PRO A 464 34.47 1.65 45.84
CA PRO A 464 33.07 1.59 46.32
C PRO A 464 32.29 2.91 46.20
N ALA A 465 32.93 4.04 46.51
CA ALA A 465 32.32 5.37 46.41
C ALA A 465 31.99 5.79 44.96
N LEU A 466 32.84 5.43 43.99
CA LEU A 466 32.58 5.73 42.57
C LEU A 466 31.55 4.76 41.98
N THR A 467 31.58 3.50 42.42
CA THR A 467 30.59 2.47 42.08
C THR A 467 29.18 2.91 42.49
N SER A 468 29.00 3.43 43.71
CA SER A 468 27.68 3.87 44.18
C SER A 468 27.17 5.11 43.44
N ILE A 469 28.05 6.07 43.09
CA ILE A 469 27.72 7.24 42.25
C ILE A 469 27.27 6.80 40.86
N PHE A 470 28.03 5.91 40.21
CA PHE A 470 27.70 5.40 38.88
C PHE A 470 26.33 4.70 38.85
N VAL A 471 26.06 3.82 39.82
CA VAL A 471 24.77 3.12 39.88
C VAL A 471 23.63 4.10 40.14
N LEU A 472 23.80 5.05 41.08
CA LEU A 472 22.78 6.05 41.37
C LEU A 472 22.44 6.89 40.13
N ASN A 473 23.45 7.37 39.39
CA ASN A 473 23.26 8.16 38.18
C ASN A 473 22.44 7.40 37.12
N ASN A 474 22.83 6.15 36.84
CA ASN A 474 22.16 5.35 35.81
C ASN A 474 20.74 4.94 36.22
N ILE A 475 20.53 4.52 37.47
CA ILE A 475 19.19 4.12 37.95
C ILE A 475 18.24 5.32 38.05
N SER A 476 18.74 6.48 38.50
CA SER A 476 17.93 7.71 38.53
C SER A 476 17.54 8.13 37.12
N PHE A 477 18.47 8.08 36.16
CA PHE A 477 18.19 8.39 34.75
C PHE A 477 17.09 7.47 34.17
N ILE A 478 17.18 6.16 34.39
CA ILE A 478 16.15 5.21 33.94
C ILE A 478 14.79 5.56 34.56
N ARG A 479 14.77 5.79 35.89
CA ARG A 479 13.55 6.10 36.63
C ARG A 479 12.91 7.40 36.19
N ASP A 480 13.70 8.43 35.94
CA ASP A 480 13.20 9.71 35.49
C ASP A 480 12.54 9.60 34.11
N ARG A 481 13.26 9.03 33.14
CA ARG A 481 12.81 8.93 31.74
C ARG A 481 11.69 7.94 31.49
N VAL A 482 11.57 6.90 32.30
CA VAL A 482 10.61 5.83 32.07
C VAL A 482 9.38 5.96 32.98
N LEU A 483 9.53 6.52 34.20
CA LEU A 483 8.45 6.53 35.20
C LEU A 483 8.00 7.92 35.65
N LEU A 484 8.90 8.89 35.85
CA LEU A 484 8.51 10.18 36.45
C LEU A 484 8.12 11.24 35.42
N ALA A 485 8.93 11.37 34.37
CA ALA A 485 8.77 12.35 33.31
C ALA A 485 8.90 11.67 31.94
N PRO A 486 8.05 10.68 31.63
CA PRO A 486 8.15 9.96 30.38
C PRO A 486 7.75 10.88 29.21
N ARG A 487 8.51 10.81 28.12
CA ARG A 487 8.25 11.59 26.89
C ARG A 487 7.11 11.01 26.05
N THR A 488 6.91 9.71 26.18
CA THR A 488 5.92 8.90 25.49
C THR A 488 5.15 8.10 26.53
N ASN A 489 4.04 7.44 26.15
CA ASN A 489 3.16 6.71 27.07
C ASN A 489 3.75 5.34 27.52
N VAL A 490 5.05 5.30 27.85
CA VAL A 490 5.76 4.08 28.28
C VAL A 490 5.32 3.64 29.66
N ASP A 491 4.92 4.60 30.51
CA ASP A 491 4.41 4.36 31.86
C ASP A 491 3.20 3.41 31.86
N ALA A 492 2.34 3.49 30.84
CA ALA A 492 1.24 2.56 30.63
C ALA A 492 1.68 1.11 30.37
N LEU A 493 2.93 0.90 29.92
CA LEU A 493 3.53 -0.43 29.66
C LEU A 493 4.32 -0.96 30.87
N LEU A 494 4.38 -0.21 31.98
CA LEU A 494 5.11 -0.61 33.18
C LEU A 494 4.16 -1.23 34.20
N SER A 495 4.20 -2.56 34.29
CA SER A 495 3.47 -3.29 35.34
C SER A 495 3.91 -2.86 36.75
N ALA A 496 3.04 -3.04 37.74
CA ALA A 496 3.36 -2.70 39.14
C ALA A 496 4.68 -3.34 39.64
N PRO A 497 4.98 -4.63 39.35
CA PRO A 497 6.28 -5.22 39.69
C PRO A 497 7.48 -4.48 39.08
N THR A 498 7.34 -3.96 37.85
CA THR A 498 8.38 -3.19 37.16
C THR A 498 8.67 -1.89 37.89
N GLN A 499 7.61 -1.16 38.25
CA GLN A 499 7.72 0.09 39.00
C GLN A 499 8.33 -0.15 40.38
N ASP A 500 7.94 -1.23 41.06
CA ASP A 500 8.47 -1.60 42.37
C ASP A 500 9.96 -1.94 42.33
N VAL A 501 10.41 -2.73 41.34
CA VAL A 501 11.82 -3.07 41.15
C VAL A 501 12.65 -1.82 40.88
N LEU A 502 12.16 -0.89 40.06
CA LEU A 502 12.85 0.35 39.73
C LEU A 502 12.94 1.29 40.95
N ASN A 503 11.83 1.49 41.67
CA ASN A 503 11.79 2.30 42.88
C ASN A 503 12.62 1.69 44.02
N SER A 504 12.60 0.35 44.17
CA SER A 504 13.44 -0.36 45.14
C SER A 504 14.93 -0.24 44.81
N SER A 505 15.29 -0.38 43.53
CA SER A 505 16.67 -0.20 43.06
C SER A 505 17.17 1.23 43.25
N TYR A 506 16.31 2.23 43.05
CA TYR A 506 16.64 3.63 43.34
C TYR A 506 16.87 3.86 44.83
N ARG A 507 15.97 3.37 45.71
CA ARG A 507 16.17 3.46 47.17
C ARG A 507 17.46 2.78 47.63
N SER A 508 17.76 1.61 47.07
CA SER A 508 18.95 0.83 47.42
C SER A 508 20.24 1.51 46.94
N SER A 509 20.26 2.04 45.71
CA SER A 509 21.42 2.77 45.17
C SER A 509 21.65 4.09 45.91
N LYS A 510 20.60 4.82 46.26
CA LYS A 510 20.68 6.03 47.10
C LYS A 510 21.23 5.71 48.50
N ALA A 511 20.76 4.65 49.15
CA ALA A 511 21.29 4.21 50.44
C ALA A 511 22.78 3.82 50.35
N ALA A 512 23.17 3.06 49.31
CA ALA A 512 24.57 2.69 49.08
C ALA A 512 25.46 3.91 48.82
N TYR A 513 24.94 4.93 48.13
CA TYR A 513 25.63 6.20 47.93
C TYR A 513 25.92 6.91 49.26
N PHE A 514 24.91 7.04 50.13
CA PHE A 514 25.07 7.64 51.45
C PHE A 514 26.07 6.85 52.31
N ASP A 515 25.95 5.52 52.32
CA ASP A 515 26.79 4.67 53.15
C ASP A 515 28.27 4.75 52.73
N THR A 516 28.55 4.56 51.44
CA THR A 516 29.92 4.55 50.93
C THR A 516 30.59 5.92 50.91
N ASN A 517 29.83 7.02 50.78
CA ASN A 517 30.41 8.36 50.70
C ASN A 517 30.44 9.09 52.05
N PHE A 518 29.47 8.89 52.94
CA PHE A 518 29.30 9.71 54.14
C PHE A 518 29.40 8.95 55.47
N THR A 519 29.35 7.61 55.51
CA THR A 519 29.46 6.86 56.78
C THR A 519 30.80 7.11 57.49
N THR A 520 31.93 7.12 56.78
CA THR A 520 33.25 7.41 57.37
C THR A 520 33.29 8.82 57.96
N LEU A 521 32.73 9.81 57.26
CA LEU A 521 32.61 11.18 57.74
C LEU A 521 31.78 11.24 59.03
N LEU A 522 30.64 10.57 59.08
CA LEU A 522 29.75 10.53 60.25
C LEU A 522 30.34 9.77 61.43
N SER A 523 31.11 8.70 61.19
CA SER A 523 31.80 7.96 62.27
C SER A 523 32.87 8.81 62.98
N CYS A 524 33.39 9.86 62.33
CA CYS A 524 34.27 10.81 62.98
C CYS A 524 33.51 11.68 64.00
N LEU A 525 32.19 11.80 63.86
CA LEU A 525 31.29 12.61 64.69
C LEU A 525 30.56 11.80 65.77
N THR A 526 30.85 10.50 65.91
CA THR A 526 30.30 9.67 66.99
C THR A 526 31.15 9.76 68.26
N ASP A 527 30.49 9.85 69.41
CA ASP A 527 31.16 9.90 70.71
C ASP A 527 31.48 8.51 71.24
N ASP A 528 32.76 8.21 71.48
CA ASP A 528 33.17 7.02 72.20
C ASP A 528 33.45 7.37 73.66
N ALA A 529 32.90 6.58 74.60
CA ALA A 529 33.02 6.83 76.04
C ALA A 529 34.48 6.82 76.56
N LYS A 530 35.46 6.43 75.74
CA LYS A 530 36.89 6.36 76.05
C LYS A 530 37.73 7.48 75.42
N ASP A 531 37.14 8.41 74.68
CA ASP A 531 37.90 9.45 73.98
C ASP A 531 38.54 10.46 74.95
N LYS A 532 39.87 10.41 75.04
CA LYS A 532 40.67 11.46 75.69
C LYS A 532 40.72 12.72 74.80
N LYS A 533 41.10 13.88 75.36
CA LYS A 533 41.24 15.15 74.61
C LYS A 533 42.06 15.04 73.31
N ALA A 534 43.07 14.15 73.27
CA ALA A 534 43.85 13.88 72.06
C ALA A 534 43.05 13.15 70.96
N GLY A 535 42.16 12.22 71.34
CA GLY A 535 41.29 11.49 70.41
C GLY A 535 40.23 12.39 69.76
N ILE A 536 39.68 13.36 70.50
CA ILE A 536 38.71 14.32 69.95
C ILE A 536 39.36 15.23 68.88
N LYS A 537 40.62 15.64 69.11
CA LYS A 537 41.38 16.42 68.13
C LYS A 537 41.68 15.62 66.85
N ASP A 538 42.03 14.34 67.00
CA ASP A 538 42.23 13.42 65.88
C ASP A 538 40.94 13.21 65.09
N LYS A 539 39.79 13.07 65.78
CA LYS A 539 38.47 12.99 65.14
C LYS A 539 38.12 14.22 64.29
N PHE A 540 38.38 15.43 64.78
CA PHE A 540 38.19 16.64 63.97
C PHE A 540 39.14 16.68 62.75
N ALA A 541 40.40 16.26 62.91
CA ALA A 541 41.34 16.21 61.80
C ALA A 541 40.88 15.23 60.71
N ARG A 542 40.51 14.00 61.10
CA ARG A 542 39.97 12.96 60.20
C ARG A 542 38.65 13.38 59.55
N PHE A 543 37.79 14.10 60.27
CA PHE A 543 36.55 14.63 59.70
C PHE A 543 36.82 15.59 58.53
N TYR A 544 37.73 16.55 58.71
CA TYR A 544 38.04 17.50 57.64
C TYR A 544 38.79 16.85 56.47
N GLU A 545 39.67 15.89 56.74
CA GLU A 545 40.32 15.09 55.69
C GLU A 545 39.29 14.29 54.88
N ALA A 546 38.36 13.60 55.55
CA ALA A 546 37.27 12.88 54.88
C ALA A 546 36.34 13.83 54.10
N LEU A 547 36.05 15.03 54.61
CA LEU A 547 35.25 16.04 53.92
C LEU A 547 35.93 16.54 52.64
N GLU A 548 37.24 16.79 52.70
CA GLU A 548 38.04 17.20 51.55
C GLU A 548 38.11 16.08 50.51
N GLU A 549 38.32 14.83 50.93
CA GLU A 549 38.32 13.67 50.05
C GLU A 549 36.95 13.48 49.36
N ILE A 550 35.85 13.64 50.09
CA ILE A 550 34.50 13.63 49.51
C ILE A 550 34.35 14.76 48.49
N ALA A 551 34.83 15.96 48.80
CA ALA A 551 34.74 17.11 47.91
C ALA A 551 35.53 16.91 46.62
N GLU A 552 36.75 16.41 46.69
CA GLU A 552 37.55 16.05 45.51
C GLU A 552 36.88 14.96 44.68
N ARG A 553 36.35 13.92 45.34
CA ARG A 553 35.61 12.84 44.69
C ARG A 553 34.39 13.36 43.92
N HIS A 554 33.57 14.22 44.52
CA HIS A 554 32.37 14.77 43.86
C HIS A 554 32.69 15.80 42.78
N ARG A 555 33.83 16.50 42.88
CA ARG A 555 34.34 17.35 41.81
C ARG A 555 34.70 16.53 40.56
N TYR A 556 35.27 15.34 40.77
CA TYR A 556 35.61 14.41 39.69
C TYR A 556 34.39 13.63 39.16
N ALA A 557 33.57 13.10 40.07
CA ALA A 557 32.42 12.26 39.78
C ALA A 557 31.12 13.00 40.10
N ARG A 558 30.53 13.61 39.06
CA ARG A 558 29.25 14.33 39.18
C ARG A 558 28.11 13.37 39.52
N VAL A 559 27.26 13.80 40.45
CA VAL A 559 26.09 13.06 40.90
C VAL A 559 24.85 13.72 40.30
N LEU A 560 23.99 12.92 39.65
CA LEU A 560 22.72 13.34 39.06
C LEU A 560 22.86 14.58 38.16
N SER A 561 23.75 14.54 37.17
CA SER A 561 24.01 15.68 36.28
C SER A 561 22.79 16.16 35.49
N ASP A 562 21.85 15.25 35.23
CA ASP A 562 20.71 15.46 34.33
C ASP A 562 19.39 15.61 35.12
N ASP A 563 19.43 15.57 36.45
CA ASP A 563 18.26 15.62 37.35
C ASP A 563 18.49 16.65 38.45
N ASP A 564 18.15 17.91 38.15
CA ASP A 564 18.33 19.05 39.06
C ASP A 564 17.50 18.89 40.33
N GLU A 565 16.25 18.44 40.23
CA GLU A 565 15.38 18.25 41.40
C GLU A 565 15.87 17.13 42.32
N GLY A 566 16.28 16.00 41.74
CA GLY A 566 16.84 14.88 42.49
C GLY A 566 18.15 15.25 43.16
N ARG A 567 18.98 16.03 42.46
CA ARG A 567 20.23 16.58 42.98
C ARG A 567 20.00 17.53 44.16
N ASP A 568 19.03 18.43 44.07
CA ASP A 568 18.65 19.34 45.16
C ASP A 568 18.11 18.58 46.38
N LYS A 569 17.22 17.59 46.17
CA LYS A 569 16.71 16.72 47.24
C LYS A 569 17.84 15.94 47.92
N LEU A 570 18.78 15.40 47.14
CA LEU A 570 19.94 14.68 47.66
C LEU A 570 20.86 15.61 48.47
N GLN A 571 21.11 16.82 47.97
CA GLN A 571 21.87 17.85 48.68
C GLN A 571 21.23 18.17 50.04
N GLU A 572 19.92 18.43 50.07
CA GLU A 572 19.22 18.73 51.33
C GLU A 572 19.32 17.60 52.35
N GLU A 573 19.20 16.35 51.92
CA GLU A 573 19.31 15.19 52.79
C GLU A 573 20.71 15.04 53.39
N VAL A 574 21.76 15.26 52.59
CA VAL A 574 23.15 15.26 53.07
C VAL A 574 23.37 16.34 54.12
N VAL A 575 22.85 17.55 53.87
CA VAL A 575 22.93 18.67 54.83
C VAL A 575 22.19 18.31 56.12
N ARG A 576 20.97 17.77 56.03
CA ARG A 576 20.16 17.35 57.20
C ARG A 576 20.82 16.21 57.98
N LEU A 577 21.65 15.39 57.34
CA LEU A 577 22.37 14.29 57.97
C LEU A 577 23.64 14.77 58.70
N VAL A 578 24.48 15.56 58.01
CA VAL A 578 25.83 15.91 58.49
C VAL A 578 25.82 17.11 59.43
N ILE A 579 25.07 18.17 59.12
CA ILE A 579 25.15 19.44 59.86
C ILE A 579 24.67 19.32 61.31
N PRO A 580 23.50 18.71 61.61
CA PRO A 580 23.07 18.54 63.00
C PRO A 580 24.03 17.67 63.82
N ALA A 581 24.64 16.65 63.21
CA ALA A 581 25.64 15.80 63.86
C ALA A 581 26.91 16.61 64.22
N LEU A 582 27.41 17.41 63.27
CA LEU A 582 28.57 18.27 63.48
C LEU A 582 28.30 19.35 64.54
N GLN A 583 27.11 19.98 64.52
CA GLN A 583 26.72 20.98 65.51
C GLN A 583 26.71 20.40 66.94
N ARG A 584 26.06 19.25 67.12
CA ARG A 584 25.99 18.55 68.42
C ARG A 584 27.39 18.16 68.91
N PHE A 585 28.22 17.59 68.04
CA PHE A 585 29.59 17.20 68.38
C PHE A 585 30.44 18.42 68.76
N THR A 586 30.34 19.50 67.97
CA THR A 586 31.09 20.74 68.20
C THR A 586 30.67 21.42 69.51
N GLN A 587 29.37 21.54 69.78
CA GLN A 587 28.86 22.16 71.00
C GLN A 587 29.32 21.40 72.26
N LYS A 588 29.12 20.08 72.27
CA LYS A 588 29.46 19.21 73.40
C LYS A 588 30.95 19.23 73.78
N HIS A 589 31.84 19.35 72.79
CA HIS A 589 33.30 19.34 73.03
C HIS A 589 33.89 20.75 73.17
N ARG A 590 33.18 21.79 72.70
CA ARG A 590 33.52 23.19 72.99
C ARG A 590 33.32 23.51 74.48
N ASP A 591 32.28 22.95 75.09
CA ASP A 591 31.95 23.14 76.51
C ASP A 591 32.90 22.39 77.46
N LYS A 592 33.69 21.42 76.96
CA LYS A 592 34.62 20.56 77.75
C LYS A 592 36.09 21.04 77.77
N GLU A 593 36.37 22.29 77.41
CA GLU A 593 37.72 22.86 77.28
C GLU A 593 38.67 22.03 76.37
N LEU A 594 38.33 21.92 75.09
CA LEU A 594 39.10 21.19 74.07
C LEU A 594 40.58 21.60 73.97
N SER A 595 40.86 22.90 74.10
CA SER A 595 42.19 23.52 74.03
C SER A 595 42.11 25.02 74.38
N LYS A 596 43.24 25.63 74.77
CA LYS A 596 43.39 27.09 74.86
C LYS A 596 43.15 27.80 73.52
N ASN A 597 43.36 27.13 72.38
CA ASN A 597 43.08 27.64 71.02
C ASN A 597 42.18 26.65 70.23
N PRO A 598 40.84 26.73 70.36
CA PRO A 598 39.90 25.86 69.64
C PRO A 598 39.97 26.00 68.11
N SER A 599 40.31 27.19 67.61
CA SER A 599 40.44 27.54 66.19
C SER A 599 41.57 26.80 65.45
N LYS A 600 42.52 26.18 66.17
CA LYS A 600 43.56 25.36 65.55
C LYS A 600 43.04 23.99 65.09
N TYR A 601 41.96 23.50 65.71
CA TYR A 601 41.43 22.15 65.47
C TYR A 601 40.06 22.16 64.79
N ILE A 602 39.24 23.17 65.08
CA ILE A 602 37.98 23.43 64.36
C ILE A 602 38.32 24.38 63.20
N LYS A 603 38.60 23.81 62.03
CA LYS A 603 39.04 24.55 60.83
C LYS A 603 37.91 25.32 60.16
N LEU A 604 36.68 24.78 60.18
CA LEU A 604 35.52 25.34 59.49
C LEU A 604 34.32 25.40 60.44
N SER A 605 33.53 26.49 60.34
CA SER A 605 32.25 26.59 61.05
C SER A 605 31.21 25.63 60.44
N PRO A 606 30.16 25.25 61.19
CA PRO A 606 29.07 24.44 60.62
C PRO A 606 28.43 25.06 59.37
N GLU A 607 28.34 26.40 59.31
CA GLU A 607 27.83 27.14 58.16
C GLU A 607 28.75 27.03 56.92
N GLU A 608 30.07 27.03 57.13
CA GLU A 608 31.03 26.87 56.03
C GLU A 608 31.05 25.42 55.51
N VAL A 609 30.92 24.44 56.42
CA VAL A 609 30.75 23.03 56.03
C VAL A 609 29.45 22.84 55.26
N GLU A 610 28.35 23.49 55.68
CA GLU A 610 27.09 23.46 54.93
C GLU A 610 27.28 24.02 53.52
N ARG A 611 27.97 25.16 53.37
CA ARG A 611 28.26 25.74 52.06
C ARG A 611 29.08 24.78 51.18
N GLN A 612 30.08 24.12 51.77
CA GLN A 612 30.91 23.14 51.08
C GLN A 612 30.11 21.91 50.63
N LEU A 613 29.24 21.37 51.50
CA LEU A 613 28.35 20.23 51.19
C LEU A 613 27.36 20.59 50.08
N ARG A 614 26.79 21.80 50.12
CA ARG A 614 25.93 22.29 49.02
C ARG A 614 26.72 22.47 47.72
N GLY A 615 27.97 22.88 47.82
CA GLY A 615 28.89 22.99 46.68
C GLY A 615 29.22 21.68 45.98
N LEU A 616 29.04 20.51 46.63
CA LEU A 616 29.29 19.20 46.03
C LEU A 616 28.36 18.89 44.84
N TYR A 617 27.19 19.51 44.83
CA TYR A 617 26.11 19.24 43.89
C TYR A 617 25.86 20.39 42.92
N LYS A 618 26.75 21.38 42.85
CA LYS A 618 26.70 22.44 41.82
C LYS A 618 27.54 22.01 40.63
#